data_AF-A0A0A5G6Y5-F1
#
_entry.id   AF-A0A0A5G6Y5-F1
#
_cell.length_a   1.000
_cell.length_b   1.000
_cell.length_c   1.000
_cell.angle_alpha   90.00
_cell.angle_beta   90.00
_cell.angle_gamma   90.00
#
_symmetry.space_group_name_H-M   'P 1'
#
loop_
_entity.id
_entity.type
_entity.pdbx_description
1 polymer ?
#
loop_
_entity_poly.entity_id
_entity_poly.type
_entity_poly.pdbx_seq_one_letter_code
_entity_poly.pdbx_strand_id
1 'polypeptide(L)'
;MESEGNKVEVSVYQKPKKGNYYCGDSYFYKETDKEFVCALADGLGSGEFAKEFSQAVMDVIDEHVDEPIEKIIKECNNTLSNKRGAVLGLLRINFQEEWYSFTSIGNIGIIVIPPKGKRKRNIPSAGYLTGYHKPYRVTRDALSHGMLFFMFSDGVNERTLSSKTFVSPNLNQIMEDFKLQQEKVIDDDTTFIAMRYG
;
A
#
# COMPACT_ATOMS: atom_id res chain seq x y z
N MET A 1 -11.49 3.16 -30.84
CA MET A 1 -11.29 3.55 -29.43
C MET A 1 -9.93 3.05 -29.06
N GLU A 2 -8.94 3.95 -29.04
CA GLU A 2 -7.61 3.63 -28.52
C GLU A 2 -7.78 3.26 -27.05
N SER A 3 -7.24 2.11 -26.64
CA SER A 3 -7.07 1.80 -25.23
C SER A 3 -6.10 2.85 -24.66
N GLU A 4 -6.63 3.86 -23.97
CA GLU A 4 -5.79 4.72 -23.13
C GLU A 4 -4.98 3.80 -22.22
N GLY A 5 -3.65 3.92 -22.25
CA GLY A 5 -2.79 3.14 -21.37
C GLY A 5 -3.09 3.45 -19.90
N ASN A 6 -2.61 2.60 -18.99
CA ASN A 6 -2.78 2.82 -17.56
C ASN A 6 -2.34 4.24 -17.15
N LYS A 7 -3.18 4.93 -16.39
CA LYS A 7 -2.96 6.28 -15.82
C LYS A 7 -2.06 6.24 -14.60
N VAL A 8 -1.87 5.07 -14.00
CA VAL A 8 -0.96 4.87 -12.87
C VAL A 8 0.14 3.87 -13.26
N GLU A 9 1.38 4.34 -13.30
CA GLU A 9 2.56 3.49 -13.37
C GLU A 9 2.82 2.89 -11.97
N VAL A 10 3.06 1.58 -11.89
CA VAL A 10 3.26 0.86 -10.62
C VAL A 10 4.50 -0.01 -10.68
N SER A 11 5.33 0.08 -9.65
CA SER A 11 6.48 -0.80 -9.43
C SER A 11 6.47 -1.37 -8.03
N VAL A 12 6.70 -2.68 -7.91
CA VAL A 12 6.64 -3.41 -6.63
C VAL A 12 7.95 -4.14 -6.36
N TYR A 13 8.42 -4.05 -5.13
CA TYR A 13 9.43 -4.92 -4.55
C TYR A 13 8.81 -5.68 -3.40
N GLN A 14 8.88 -7.00 -3.43
CA GLN A 14 8.50 -7.85 -2.31
C GLN A 14 9.57 -8.90 -2.07
N LYS A 15 9.92 -9.12 -0.80
CA LYS A 15 10.87 -10.16 -0.41
C LYS A 15 10.49 -10.74 0.95
N PRO A 16 10.45 -12.08 1.08
CA PRO A 16 10.19 -12.70 2.36
C PRO A 16 11.34 -12.49 3.34
N LYS A 17 11.01 -12.50 4.64
CA LYS A 17 11.95 -12.58 5.74
C LYS A 17 12.95 -13.72 5.53
N LYS A 18 14.20 -13.50 5.92
CA LYS A 18 15.24 -14.54 5.82
C LYS A 18 14.81 -15.84 6.52
N GLY A 19 14.86 -16.95 5.78
CA GLY A 19 14.51 -18.28 6.28
C GLY A 19 13.05 -18.67 6.08
N ASN A 20 12.18 -17.75 5.65
CA ASN A 20 10.80 -18.06 5.29
C ASN A 20 10.69 -18.33 3.78
N TYR A 21 9.80 -19.26 3.43
CA TYR A 21 9.41 -19.49 2.04
C TYR A 21 8.32 -18.51 1.57
N TYR A 22 7.37 -18.20 2.46
CA TYR A 22 6.27 -17.27 2.21
C TYR A 22 6.53 -15.90 2.85
N CYS A 23 6.17 -14.85 2.14
CA CYS A 23 6.13 -13.49 2.67
C CYS A 23 4.79 -13.27 3.38
N GLY A 24 4.80 -12.80 4.63
CA GLY A 24 3.60 -12.44 5.38
C GLY A 24 2.82 -11.27 4.79
N ASP A 25 3.47 -10.46 3.95
CA ASP A 25 2.85 -9.36 3.23
C ASP A 25 2.06 -9.82 2.00
N SER A 26 0.91 -9.19 1.76
CA SER A 26 0.15 -9.31 0.51
C SER A 26 -0.23 -7.93 0.01
N TYR A 27 -0.14 -7.75 -1.31
CA TYR A 27 -0.53 -6.51 -1.97
C TYR A 27 -1.50 -6.80 -3.12
N PHE A 28 -2.27 -5.78 -3.47
CA PHE A 28 -3.23 -5.79 -4.56
C PHE A 28 -3.21 -4.42 -5.21
N TYR A 29 -3.32 -4.38 -6.53
CA TYR A 29 -3.70 -3.15 -7.21
C TYR A 29 -4.55 -3.45 -8.44
N LYS A 30 -5.47 -2.55 -8.74
CA LYS A 30 -6.38 -2.66 -9.88
C LYS A 30 -6.67 -1.28 -10.41
N GLU A 31 -6.55 -1.15 -11.72
CA GLU A 31 -6.93 0.06 -12.45
C GLU A 31 -8.15 -0.23 -13.31
N THR A 32 -9.07 0.71 -13.34
CA THR A 32 -10.19 0.81 -14.27
C THR A 32 -10.13 2.18 -14.95
N ASP A 33 -10.95 2.41 -15.97
CA ASP A 33 -11.02 3.71 -16.65
C ASP A 33 -11.36 4.89 -15.69
N LYS A 34 -12.00 4.59 -14.55
CA LYS A 34 -12.51 5.56 -13.58
C LYS A 34 -11.60 5.75 -12.38
N GLU A 35 -10.89 4.70 -11.98
CA GLU A 35 -10.18 4.69 -10.71
C GLU A 35 -9.05 3.68 -10.63
N PHE A 36 -8.18 3.92 -9.66
CA PHE A 36 -7.12 3.02 -9.27
C PHE A 36 -7.22 2.71 -7.77
N VAL A 37 -7.15 1.44 -7.40
CA VAL A 37 -7.10 0.97 -6.02
C VAL A 37 -5.78 0.23 -5.81
N CYS A 38 -5.10 0.52 -4.71
CA CYS A 38 -3.89 -0.18 -4.29
C CYS A 38 -3.94 -0.44 -2.79
N ALA A 39 -3.57 -1.66 -2.38
CA ALA A 39 -3.59 -2.10 -1.02
C ALA A 39 -2.33 -2.88 -0.67
N LEU A 40 -1.97 -2.81 0.61
CA LEU A 40 -0.91 -3.59 1.23
C LEU A 40 -1.37 -4.02 2.62
N ALA A 41 -1.31 -5.30 2.90
CA ALA A 41 -1.53 -5.84 4.23
C ALA A 41 -0.32 -6.66 4.67
N ASP A 42 -0.01 -6.57 5.96
CA ASP A 42 0.96 -7.42 6.65
C ASP A 42 0.17 -8.23 7.70
N GLY A 43 0.20 -9.55 7.53
CA GLY A 43 -0.54 -10.48 8.39
C GLY A 43 0.21 -10.73 9.69
N LEU A 44 -0.49 -10.65 10.83
CA LEU A 44 0.16 -10.79 12.13
C LEU A 44 0.76 -12.19 12.31
N GLY A 45 2.08 -12.26 12.46
CA GLY A 45 2.83 -13.50 12.68
C GLY A 45 4.03 -13.59 11.75
N SER A 46 4.25 -14.77 11.16
CA SER A 46 5.25 -14.96 10.10
C SER A 46 4.90 -16.19 9.27
N GLY A 47 5.44 -16.25 8.04
CA GLY A 47 5.30 -17.40 7.16
C GLY A 47 3.86 -17.59 6.65
N GLU A 48 3.44 -18.84 6.50
CA GLU A 48 2.20 -19.22 5.82
C GLU A 48 0.93 -18.62 6.47
N PHE A 49 0.83 -18.61 7.81
CA PHE A 49 -0.33 -18.03 8.49
C PHE A 49 -0.44 -16.51 8.30
N ALA A 50 0.69 -15.80 8.34
CA ALA A 50 0.71 -14.36 8.05
C ALA A 50 0.25 -14.11 6.61
N LYS A 51 0.75 -14.91 5.66
CA LYS A 51 0.33 -14.85 4.25
C LYS A 51 -1.17 -15.12 4.08
N GLU A 52 -1.72 -16.11 4.79
CA GLU A 52 -3.16 -16.43 4.75
C GLU A 52 -4.00 -15.22 5.18
N PHE A 53 -3.62 -14.54 6.26
CA PHE A 53 -4.38 -13.40 6.78
C PHE A 53 -4.28 -12.18 5.86
N SER A 54 -3.08 -11.84 5.37
CA SER A 54 -2.92 -10.72 4.45
C SER A 54 -3.57 -10.99 3.09
N GLN A 55 -3.52 -12.23 2.59
CA GLN A 55 -4.15 -12.61 1.34
C GLN A 55 -5.68 -12.53 1.42
N ALA A 56 -6.28 -13.01 2.52
CA ALA A 56 -7.73 -12.90 2.73
C ALA A 56 -8.23 -11.44 2.70
N VAL A 57 -7.39 -10.48 3.13
CA VAL A 57 -7.70 -9.05 3.00
C VAL A 57 -7.67 -8.62 1.53
N MET A 58 -6.68 -9.05 0.75
CA MET A 58 -6.59 -8.71 -0.68
C MET A 58 -7.79 -9.26 -1.47
N ASP A 59 -8.22 -10.50 -1.16
CA ASP A 59 -9.35 -11.14 -1.84
C ASP A 59 -10.65 -10.34 -1.61
N VAL A 60 -10.90 -9.90 -0.37
CA VAL A 60 -12.05 -9.04 -0.05
C VAL A 60 -11.99 -7.69 -0.76
N ILE A 61 -10.79 -7.09 -0.88
CA ILE A 61 -10.61 -5.81 -1.58
C ILE A 61 -10.94 -5.96 -3.06
N ASP A 62 -10.52 -7.04 -3.72
CA ASP A 62 -10.84 -7.26 -5.14
C ASP A 62 -12.35 -7.47 -5.35
N GLU A 63 -12.99 -8.24 -4.47
CA GLU A 63 -14.45 -8.48 -4.51
C GLU A 63 -15.28 -7.19 -4.32
N HIS A 64 -14.75 -6.23 -3.54
CA HIS A 64 -15.44 -5.00 -3.17
C HIS A 64 -14.78 -3.74 -3.75
N VAL A 65 -13.96 -3.87 -4.81
CA VAL A 65 -13.10 -2.77 -5.29
C VAL A 65 -13.88 -1.49 -5.62
N ASP A 66 -15.11 -1.64 -6.12
CA ASP A 66 -15.98 -0.53 -6.51
C ASP A 66 -16.64 0.18 -5.30
N GLU A 67 -16.65 -0.44 -4.12
CA GLU A 67 -17.34 0.05 -2.92
C GLU A 67 -16.53 1.14 -2.19
N PRO A 68 -17.16 2.08 -1.46
CA PRO A 68 -16.44 3.10 -0.70
C PRO A 68 -15.38 2.50 0.26
N ILE A 69 -14.28 3.24 0.46
CA ILE A 69 -13.12 2.77 1.24
C ILE A 69 -13.51 2.28 2.64
N GLU A 70 -14.49 2.92 3.29
CA GLU A 70 -15.01 2.54 4.60
C GLU A 70 -15.70 1.18 4.59
N LYS A 71 -16.44 0.85 3.52
CA LYS A 71 -17.10 -0.44 3.36
C LYS A 71 -16.09 -1.54 3.09
N ILE A 72 -15.09 -1.27 2.24
CA ILE A 72 -13.98 -2.21 2.00
C ILE A 72 -13.27 -2.53 3.32
N ILE A 73 -12.90 -1.52 4.12
CA ILE A 73 -12.23 -1.72 5.42
C ILE A 73 -13.10 -2.54 6.37
N LYS A 74 -14.41 -2.28 6.40
CA LYS A 74 -15.36 -3.03 7.23
C LYS A 74 -15.38 -4.51 6.85
N GLU A 75 -15.49 -4.83 5.57
CA GLU A 75 -15.51 -6.23 5.12
C GLU A 75 -14.16 -6.91 5.33
N CYS A 76 -13.04 -6.22 5.09
CA CYS A 76 -11.71 -6.71 5.42
C CYS A 76 -11.60 -7.08 6.91
N ASN A 77 -12.10 -6.21 7.79
CA ASN A 77 -12.10 -6.47 9.22
C ASN A 77 -12.96 -7.69 9.56
N ASN A 78 -14.17 -7.80 9.00
CA ASN A 78 -15.08 -8.92 9.22
C ASN A 78 -14.44 -10.27 8.84
N THR A 79 -13.75 -10.33 7.69
CA THR A 79 -13.03 -11.53 7.20
C THR A 79 -11.91 -11.99 8.14
N LEU A 80 -11.43 -11.11 9.01
CA LEU A 80 -10.40 -11.41 10.00
C LEU A 80 -10.95 -11.77 11.40
N SER A 81 -12.27 -11.92 11.52
CA SER A 81 -12.90 -12.43 12.75
C SER A 81 -12.33 -13.81 13.10
N ASN A 82 -11.90 -13.99 14.35
CA ASN A 82 -11.23 -15.21 14.86
C ASN A 82 -9.85 -15.53 14.25
N LYS A 83 -9.25 -14.62 13.48
CA LYS A 83 -7.85 -14.73 13.01
C LYS A 83 -6.94 -13.85 13.89
N ARG A 84 -5.61 -13.99 13.73
CA ARG A 84 -4.67 -13.12 14.46
C ARG A 84 -4.76 -11.66 14.01
N GLY A 85 -5.19 -11.46 12.77
CA GLY A 85 -5.42 -10.15 12.18
C GLY A 85 -4.36 -9.75 11.16
N ALA A 86 -4.53 -8.55 10.61
CA ALA A 86 -3.57 -7.94 9.69
C ALA A 86 -3.60 -6.41 9.87
N VAL A 87 -2.50 -5.76 9.55
CA VAL A 87 -2.48 -4.31 9.31
C VAL A 87 -2.86 -4.03 7.86
N LEU A 88 -3.31 -2.82 7.54
CA LEU A 88 -3.78 -2.47 6.20
C LEU A 88 -3.40 -1.04 5.82
N GLY A 89 -2.81 -0.87 4.64
CA GLY A 89 -2.82 0.37 3.88
C GLY A 89 -3.71 0.21 2.65
N LEU A 90 -4.54 1.21 2.38
CA LEU A 90 -5.44 1.23 1.23
C LEU A 90 -5.44 2.63 0.63
N LEU A 91 -5.19 2.71 -0.67
CA LEU A 91 -5.19 3.91 -1.49
C LEU A 91 -6.24 3.75 -2.60
N ARG A 92 -7.05 4.77 -2.80
CA ARG A 92 -7.95 4.91 -3.94
C ARG A 92 -7.69 6.24 -4.63
N ILE A 93 -7.61 6.22 -5.94
CA ILE A 93 -7.48 7.38 -6.80
C ILE A 93 -8.70 7.40 -7.70
N ASN A 94 -9.49 8.47 -7.66
CA ASN A 94 -10.62 8.68 -8.56
C ASN A 94 -10.19 9.65 -9.67
N PHE A 95 -10.16 9.17 -10.91
CA PHE A 95 -9.71 9.95 -12.06
C PHE A 95 -10.77 10.95 -12.53
N GLN A 96 -12.06 10.65 -12.32
CA GLN A 96 -13.16 11.48 -12.81
C GLN A 96 -13.38 12.72 -11.93
N GLU A 97 -13.29 12.54 -10.62
CA GLU A 97 -13.48 13.59 -9.62
C GLU A 97 -12.14 14.21 -9.16
N GLU A 98 -11.01 13.73 -9.67
CA GLU A 98 -9.66 14.26 -9.41
C GLU A 98 -9.30 14.35 -7.92
N TRP A 99 -9.56 13.29 -7.17
CA TRP A 99 -9.10 13.16 -5.78
C TRP A 99 -8.54 11.78 -5.51
N TYR A 100 -7.76 11.68 -4.44
CA TYR A 100 -7.37 10.40 -3.88
C TYR A 100 -7.75 10.35 -2.40
N SER A 101 -8.00 9.14 -1.91
CA SER A 101 -8.19 8.86 -0.49
C SER A 101 -7.30 7.71 -0.07
N PHE A 102 -6.82 7.75 1.16
CA PHE A 102 -6.12 6.62 1.72
C PHE A 102 -6.42 6.43 3.21
N THR A 103 -6.17 5.22 3.69
CA THR A 103 -6.08 4.90 5.11
C THR A 103 -4.82 4.08 5.39
N SER A 104 -4.34 4.15 6.63
CA SER A 104 -3.41 3.17 7.17
C SER A 104 -3.87 2.80 8.58
N ILE A 105 -3.99 1.50 8.83
CA ILE A 105 -4.35 0.88 10.10
C ILE A 105 -3.17 -0.02 10.48
N GLY A 106 -2.48 0.34 11.56
CA GLY A 106 -1.26 -0.32 12.02
C GLY A 106 0.01 0.42 11.65
N ASN A 107 0.95 -0.28 11.05
CA ASN A 107 2.31 0.18 10.74
C ASN A 107 2.57 0.33 9.22
N ILE A 108 1.55 0.20 8.35
CA ILE A 108 1.73 0.42 6.91
C ILE A 108 2.05 1.89 6.64
N GLY A 109 3.21 2.16 6.06
CA GLY A 109 3.65 3.48 5.66
C GLY A 109 2.98 3.92 4.38
N ILE A 110 2.47 5.15 4.35
CA ILE A 110 1.98 5.81 3.12
C ILE A 110 2.63 7.20 3.03
N ILE A 111 3.27 7.45 1.89
CA ILE A 111 3.88 8.73 1.54
C ILE A 111 3.26 9.23 0.25
N VAL A 112 2.89 10.51 0.22
CA VAL A 112 2.42 11.19 -0.99
C VAL A 112 3.36 12.35 -1.31
N ILE A 113 3.79 12.45 -2.56
CA ILE A 113 4.64 13.53 -3.05
C ILE A 113 3.96 14.22 -4.25
N PRO A 114 3.44 15.44 -4.07
CA PRO A 114 2.96 16.25 -5.18
C PRO A 114 4.11 16.71 -6.10
N PRO A 115 3.88 16.95 -7.40
CA PRO A 115 4.92 17.31 -8.37
C PRO A 115 5.81 18.51 -7.97
N LYS A 116 5.23 19.50 -7.30
CA LYS A 116 5.90 20.71 -6.80
C LYS A 116 5.74 20.88 -5.29
N GLY A 117 5.37 19.81 -4.59
CA GLY A 117 4.98 19.84 -3.19
C GLY A 117 6.03 19.24 -2.27
N LYS A 118 5.81 19.44 -0.97
CA LYS A 118 6.57 18.72 0.06
C LYS A 118 5.97 17.32 0.23
N ARG A 119 6.85 16.36 0.52
CA ARG A 119 6.49 15.03 1.00
C ARG A 119 5.47 15.12 2.14
N LYS A 120 4.30 14.52 1.97
CA LYS A 120 3.28 14.34 3.01
C LYS A 120 3.35 12.89 3.50
N ARG A 121 3.59 12.72 4.80
CA ARG A 121 3.57 11.41 5.46
C ARG A 121 2.26 11.25 6.21
N ASN A 122 1.65 10.09 6.09
CA ASN A 122 0.52 9.70 6.91
C ASN A 122 0.92 9.45 8.37
N ILE A 123 0.02 9.72 9.32
CA ILE A 123 0.09 9.19 10.69
C ILE A 123 -0.86 7.98 10.73
N PRO A 124 -0.34 6.74 10.78
CA PRO A 124 -1.19 5.55 10.82
C PRO A 124 -2.15 5.54 12.01
N SER A 125 -3.33 4.97 11.80
CA SER A 125 -4.28 4.68 12.89
C SER A 125 -3.74 3.50 13.70
N ALA A 126 -3.67 3.63 15.02
CA ALA A 126 -3.14 2.57 15.87
C ALA A 126 -4.02 1.30 15.83
N GLY A 127 -3.40 0.14 15.93
CA GLY A 127 -4.07 -1.16 15.98
C GLY A 127 -3.89 -1.98 14.71
N TYR A 128 -4.80 -2.91 14.49
CA TYR A 128 -4.82 -3.88 13.40
C TYR A 128 -6.24 -4.42 13.28
N LEU A 129 -6.59 -4.94 12.11
CA LEU A 129 -7.87 -5.55 11.78
C LEU A 129 -7.97 -6.92 12.46
N THR A 130 -9.05 -7.15 13.22
CA THR A 130 -9.26 -8.38 14.03
C THR A 130 -10.71 -8.87 14.04
N GLY A 131 -11.59 -8.27 13.25
CA GLY A 131 -13.04 -8.46 13.35
C GLY A 131 -13.73 -7.53 14.34
N TYR A 132 -12.99 -6.91 15.27
CA TYR A 132 -13.55 -5.91 16.18
C TYR A 132 -13.47 -4.52 15.58
N HIS A 133 -14.52 -3.71 15.73
CA HIS A 133 -14.52 -2.34 15.26
C HIS A 133 -13.48 -1.50 16.02
N LYS A 134 -12.58 -0.87 15.29
CA LYS A 134 -11.62 0.12 15.81
C LYS A 134 -11.72 1.40 14.99
N PRO A 135 -11.62 2.59 15.62
CA PRO A 135 -11.56 3.84 14.89
C PRO A 135 -10.37 3.86 13.95
N TYR A 136 -10.58 4.33 12.72
CA TYR A 136 -9.55 4.57 11.73
C TYR A 136 -9.80 5.92 11.06
N ARG A 137 -8.76 6.46 10.42
CA ARG A 137 -8.84 7.71 9.66
C ARG A 137 -8.73 7.44 8.18
N VAL A 138 -9.64 8.05 7.41
CA VAL A 138 -9.51 8.21 5.96
C VAL A 138 -9.05 9.64 5.70
N THR A 139 -7.98 9.80 4.93
CA THR A 139 -7.52 11.10 4.44
C THR A 139 -7.88 11.23 2.99
N ARG A 140 -8.43 12.38 2.58
CA ARG A 140 -8.77 12.71 1.19
C ARG A 140 -8.12 14.04 0.80
N ASP A 141 -7.56 14.11 -0.39
CA ASP A 141 -6.91 15.32 -0.93
C ASP A 141 -7.04 15.33 -2.47
N ALA A 142 -6.74 16.48 -3.08
CA ALA A 142 -6.84 16.65 -4.53
C ALA A 142 -5.76 15.84 -5.25
N LEU A 143 -6.12 15.25 -6.38
CA LEU A 143 -5.23 14.54 -7.28
C LEU A 143 -4.61 15.52 -8.28
N SER A 144 -3.35 15.32 -8.65
CA SER A 144 -2.71 16.11 -9.70
C SER A 144 -1.73 15.25 -10.48
N HIS A 145 -1.70 15.44 -11.80
CA HIS A 145 -0.78 14.72 -12.69
C HIS A 145 0.68 14.86 -12.22
N GLY A 146 1.41 13.77 -12.23
CA GLY A 146 2.79 13.64 -11.75
C GLY A 146 2.92 13.36 -10.25
N MET A 147 1.83 13.11 -9.52
CA MET A 147 1.89 12.71 -8.12
C MET A 147 2.54 11.34 -7.95
N LEU A 148 3.41 11.23 -6.94
CA LEU A 148 3.99 9.96 -6.51
C LEU A 148 3.33 9.50 -5.21
N PHE A 149 3.06 8.21 -5.14
CA PHE A 149 2.56 7.53 -3.96
C PHE A 149 3.49 6.37 -3.62
N PHE A 150 3.83 6.24 -2.34
CA PHE A 150 4.55 5.08 -1.82
C PHE A 150 3.74 4.42 -0.74
N MET A 151 3.69 3.09 -0.78
CA MET A 151 3.08 2.25 0.24
C MET A 151 4.07 1.16 0.64
N PHE A 152 4.26 0.92 1.94
CA PHE A 152 5.25 -0.04 2.40
C PHE A 152 4.93 -0.65 3.77
N SER A 153 5.37 -1.89 3.97
CA SER A 153 5.36 -2.57 5.26
C SER A 153 6.53 -2.09 6.14
N ASP A 154 6.55 -2.49 7.40
CA ASP A 154 7.57 -2.06 8.37
C ASP A 154 8.95 -2.70 8.15
N GLY A 155 9.05 -3.74 7.32
CA GLY A 155 10.31 -4.23 6.77
C GLY A 155 11.05 -3.19 5.93
N VAL A 156 10.37 -2.13 5.47
CA VAL A 156 10.99 -0.96 4.84
C VAL A 156 11.40 0.07 5.89
N ASN A 157 12.70 0.31 5.99
CA ASN A 157 13.20 1.41 6.80
C ASN A 157 12.94 2.76 6.14
N GLU A 158 11.89 3.46 6.55
CA GLU A 158 11.53 4.77 5.99
C GLU A 158 12.67 5.81 6.06
N ARG A 159 13.64 5.68 6.98
CA ARG A 159 14.78 6.62 7.03
C ARG A 159 15.72 6.45 5.84
N THR A 160 15.77 5.26 5.24
CA THR A 160 16.56 5.02 4.02
C THR A 160 15.85 5.53 2.78
N LEU A 161 14.52 5.66 2.81
CA LEU A 161 13.71 6.43 1.85
C LEU A 161 14.03 7.94 1.96
N SER A 162 15.25 8.27 1.53
CA SER A 162 15.85 9.59 1.58
C SER A 162 15.28 10.47 0.46
N SER A 163 15.50 11.78 0.56
CA SER A 163 15.15 12.71 -0.52
C SER A 163 15.79 12.33 -1.86
N LYS A 164 16.94 11.63 -1.86
CA LYS A 164 17.66 11.19 -3.08
C LYS A 164 16.87 10.16 -3.89
N THR A 165 16.26 9.18 -3.22
CA THR A 165 15.38 8.18 -3.86
C THR A 165 14.23 8.87 -4.60
N PHE A 166 13.83 10.07 -4.17
CA PHE A 166 12.69 10.82 -4.71
C PHE A 166 13.08 12.04 -5.57
N VAL A 167 14.35 12.12 -6.01
CA VAL A 167 14.79 13.17 -6.96
C VAL A 167 14.30 12.87 -8.37
N SER A 168 14.11 11.60 -8.70
CA SER A 168 13.64 11.16 -10.01
C SER A 168 12.13 10.87 -9.99
N PRO A 169 11.34 11.37 -10.96
CA PRO A 169 9.98 10.89 -11.17
C PRO A 169 9.92 9.50 -11.83
N ASN A 170 11.06 8.91 -12.18
CA ASN A 170 11.14 7.60 -12.83
C ASN A 170 11.07 6.48 -11.79
N LEU A 171 10.03 5.63 -11.88
CA LEU A 171 9.82 4.54 -10.94
C LEU A 171 10.91 3.47 -10.98
N ASN A 172 11.49 3.17 -12.15
CA ASN A 172 12.59 2.21 -12.23
C ASN A 172 13.81 2.67 -11.44
N GLN A 173 14.19 3.95 -11.56
CA GLN A 173 15.29 4.51 -10.77
C GLN A 173 14.98 4.47 -9.27
N ILE A 174 13.76 4.84 -8.87
CA ILE A 174 13.30 4.75 -7.47
C ILE A 174 13.49 3.31 -6.94
N MET A 175 13.10 2.30 -7.73
CA MET A 175 13.22 0.89 -7.35
C MET A 175 14.67 0.41 -7.28
N GLU A 176 15.52 0.82 -8.21
CA GLU A 176 16.94 0.47 -8.19
C GLU A 176 17.64 1.08 -6.98
N ASP A 177 17.41 2.36 -6.71
CA ASP A 177 17.94 3.06 -5.54
C ASP A 177 17.47 2.40 -4.24
N PHE A 178 16.19 2.02 -4.17
CA PHE A 178 15.63 1.29 -3.03
C PHE A 178 16.32 -0.07 -2.83
N LYS A 179 16.49 -0.85 -3.91
CA LYS A 179 17.14 -2.18 -3.86
C LYS A 179 18.58 -2.08 -3.38
N LEU A 180 19.35 -1.11 -3.88
CA LEU A 180 20.74 -0.88 -3.47
C LEU A 180 20.85 -0.51 -1.99
N GLN A 181 19.87 0.22 -1.45
CA GLN A 181 19.84 0.59 -0.04
C GLN A 181 19.43 -0.57 0.87
N GLN A 182 18.69 -1.55 0.35
CA GLN A 182 18.20 -2.71 1.10
C GLN A 182 19.17 -3.89 1.20
N GLU A 183 20.43 -3.77 0.77
CA GLU A 183 21.44 -4.85 0.84
C GLU A 183 21.87 -5.26 2.27
N LYS A 184 21.15 -4.84 3.32
CA LYS A 184 21.30 -5.36 4.68
C LYS A 184 20.38 -6.57 4.91
N VAL A 185 20.72 -7.38 5.91
CA VAL A 185 19.93 -8.56 6.29
C VAL A 185 18.46 -8.14 6.48
N ILE A 186 17.58 -8.77 5.71
CA ILE A 186 16.14 -8.55 5.80
C ILE A 186 15.62 -9.41 6.95
N ASP A 187 15.49 -8.77 8.11
CA ASP A 187 15.03 -9.39 9.35
C ASP A 187 13.49 -9.50 9.41
N ASP A 188 12.77 -8.93 8.44
CA ASP A 188 11.31 -9.04 8.33
C ASP A 188 10.78 -9.07 6.90
N ASP A 189 9.52 -9.47 6.73
CA ASP A 189 8.84 -9.40 5.44
C ASP A 189 8.84 -7.95 4.92
N THR A 190 9.22 -7.77 3.66
CA THR A 190 9.46 -6.43 3.10
C THR A 190 8.69 -6.27 1.80
N THR A 191 7.77 -5.32 1.77
CA THR A 191 7.05 -4.91 0.57
C THR A 191 7.12 -3.40 0.41
N PHE A 192 7.53 -2.94 -0.76
CA PHE A 192 7.57 -1.54 -1.18
C PHE A 192 6.85 -1.40 -2.52
N ILE A 193 5.84 -0.54 -2.56
CA ILE A 193 5.05 -0.23 -3.75
C ILE A 193 5.26 1.25 -4.06
N ALA A 194 5.73 1.52 -5.27
CA ALA A 194 5.91 2.86 -5.79
C ALA A 194 4.97 3.08 -6.98
N MET A 195 4.24 4.19 -6.93
CA MET A 195 3.17 4.50 -7.88
C MET A 195 3.32 5.94 -8.37
N ARG A 196 3.04 6.17 -9.64
CA ARG A 196 3.03 7.50 -10.25
C ARG A 196 1.75 7.68 -11.04
N TYR A 197 0.96 8.69 -10.67
CA TYR A 197 -0.18 9.12 -11.47
C TYR A 197 0.28 10.08 -12.56
N GLY A 198 -0.12 9.82 -13.81
CA GLY A 198 0.04 10.78 -14.90
C GLY A 198 0.40 10.15 -16.24
#